data_AF-A0A7X1WJ81-F1
#
_entry.id   AF-A0A7X1WJ81-F1
#
_cell.length_a   1.000
_cell.length_b   1.000
_cell.length_c   1.000
_cell.angle_alpha   90.00
_cell.angle_beta   90.00
_cell.angle_gamma   90.00
#
_symmetry.space_group_name_H-M   'P 1'
#
loop_
_entity.id
_entity.type
_entity.pdbx_description
1 polymer ?
#
loop_
_entity_poly.entity_id
_entity_poly.type
_entity_poly.pdbx_seq_one_letter_code
_entity_poly.pdbx_strand_id
1 'polypeptide(L)' 'MAAAAAELTDQEAKVAQMLGDVWNAYLALPIEHPMEQQEFCTAIHVCQDKVLGRCGRRAFQSAANAAASKED' A
#
# COMPACT_ATOMS: atom_id res chain seq x y z
N MET A 1 5.84 -12.78 23.15
CA MET A 1 5.67 -11.42 22.58
C MET A 1 4.89 -11.55 21.29
N ALA A 2 3.72 -10.94 21.18
CA ALA A 2 3.07 -10.81 19.88
C ALA A 2 3.93 -9.85 19.03
N ALA A 3 4.35 -10.28 17.85
CA ALA A 3 4.88 -9.35 16.85
C ALA A 3 3.82 -8.26 16.63
N ALA A 4 4.22 -6.98 16.66
CA ALA A 4 3.31 -5.89 16.39
C ALA A 4 2.66 -6.15 15.02
N ALA A 5 1.34 -6.33 15.00
CA ALA A 5 0.63 -6.58 13.76
C ALA A 5 0.88 -5.42 12.78
N ALA A 6 1.17 -5.74 11.52
CA ALA A 6 1.38 -4.75 10.47
C ALA A 6 0.04 -4.12 10.07
N GLU A 7 -0.53 -3.31 10.95
CA GLU A 7 -1.81 -2.64 10.75
C GLU A 7 -1.63 -1.38 9.90
N LEU A 8 -2.55 -1.11 8.99
CA LEU A 8 -2.57 0.18 8.28
C LEU A 8 -3.08 1.26 9.24
N THR A 9 -2.62 2.50 9.05
CA THR A 9 -3.37 3.63 9.62
C THR A 9 -4.62 3.91 8.80
N ASP A 10 -5.60 4.60 9.38
CA ASP A 10 -6.81 5.02 8.66
C ASP A 10 -6.48 5.85 7.41
N GLN A 11 -5.42 6.67 7.48
CA GLN A 11 -4.96 7.48 6.35
C GLN A 11 -4.33 6.59 5.26
N GLU A 12 -3.55 5.58 5.62
CA GLU A 12 -2.98 4.62 4.67
C GLU A 12 -4.09 3.81 3.98
N ALA A 13 -5.08 3.33 4.74
CA ALA A 13 -6.25 2.66 4.20
C ALA A 13 -7.07 3.57 3.26
N LYS A 14 -7.29 4.83 3.65
CA LYS A 14 -8.00 5.82 2.83
C LYS A 14 -7.28 6.07 1.49
N VAL A 15 -5.96 6.20 1.49
CA VAL A 15 -5.20 6.40 0.24
C VAL A 15 -5.30 5.15 -0.65
N ALA A 16 -5.20 3.94 -0.08
CA ALA A 16 -5.37 2.71 -0.83
C ALA A 16 -6.77 2.60 -1.48
N GLN A 17 -7.82 3.02 -0.78
CA GLN A 17 -9.18 3.10 -1.31
C GLN A 17 -9.30 4.12 -2.44
N MET A 18 -8.76 5.33 -2.26
CA MET A 18 -8.79 6.37 -3.30
C MET A 18 -8.13 5.90 -4.60
N LEU A 19 -7.06 5.10 -4.53
CA LEU A 19 -6.43 4.51 -5.70
C LEU A 19 -7.37 3.54 -6.44
N GLY A 20 -8.17 2.76 -5.70
CA GLY A 20 -9.23 1.94 -6.28
C GLY A 20 -10.34 2.76 -6.92
N ASP A 21 -10.73 3.87 -6.30
CA ASP A 21 -11.74 4.78 -6.84
C ASP A 21 -11.25 5.46 -8.13
N VAL A 22 -9.96 5.82 -8.20
CA VAL A 22 -9.32 6.34 -9.42
C VAL A 22 -9.33 5.31 -10.55
N TRP A 23 -9.07 4.04 -10.25
CA TRP A 23 -9.21 2.95 -11.23
C TRP A 23 -10.64 2.84 -11.77
N ASN A 24 -11.64 2.86 -10.89
CA ASN A 24 -13.04 2.81 -11.27
C ASN A 24 -13.44 4.00 -12.15
N ALA A 25 -12.96 5.20 -11.83
CA ALA A 25 -13.19 6.39 -12.63
C ALA A 25 -12.51 6.30 -14.01
N TYR A 26 -11.29 5.75 -14.07
CA TYR A 26 -10.54 5.59 -15.31
C TYR A 26 -11.24 4.61 -16.28
N LEU A 27 -11.80 3.51 -15.77
CA LEU A 27 -12.55 2.55 -16.59
C LEU A 27 -13.82 3.11 -17.25
N ALA A 28 -14.32 4.26 -16.79
CA ALA A 28 -15.46 4.93 -17.40
C ALA A 28 -15.09 5.81 -18.60
N LEU A 29 -13.80 6.01 -18.88
CA LEU A 29 -13.32 6.79 -20.00
C LEU A 29 -13.39 5.99 -21.31
N PRO A 30 -13.53 6.66 -22.47
CA PRO A 30 -13.38 6.01 -23.77
C PRO A 30 -11.99 5.39 -23.91
N ILE A 31 -11.93 4.24 -24.58
CA ILE A 31 -10.65 3.57 -24.84
C ILE A 31 -9.96 4.22 -26.03
N GLU A 32 -8.80 4.84 -25.83
CA GLU A 32 -8.01 5.47 -26.89
C GLU A 32 -6.92 4.52 -27.42
N HIS A 33 -6.34 3.68 -26.55
CA HIS A 33 -5.34 2.67 -26.91
C HIS A 33 -5.60 1.31 -26.23
N PRO A 34 -5.47 0.16 -26.93
CA PRO A 34 -5.75 -1.16 -26.35
C PRO A 34 -4.96 -1.52 -25.08
N MET A 35 -3.79 -0.91 -24.87
CA MET A 35 -2.93 -1.21 -23.71
C MET A 35 -3.13 -0.28 -22.50
N GLU A 36 -3.86 0.82 -22.66
CA GLU A 36 -3.88 1.90 -21.66
C GLU A 36 -4.45 1.45 -20.31
N GLN A 37 -5.46 0.57 -20.31
CA GLN A 37 -6.04 0.02 -19.08
C GLN A 37 -5.05 -0.83 -18.30
N GLN A 38 -4.25 -1.64 -18.99
CA GLN A 38 -3.22 -2.46 -18.35
C GLN A 38 -2.12 -1.58 -17.77
N GLU A 39 -1.67 -0.57 -18.51
CA GLU A 39 -0.65 0.38 -18.07
C GLU A 39 -1.13 1.17 -16.85
N PHE A 40 -2.36 1.68 -16.87
CA PHE A 40 -2.94 2.43 -15.77
C PHE A 40 -3.18 1.55 -14.53
N CYS A 41 -3.71 0.34 -14.70
CA CYS A 41 -3.87 -0.64 -13.61
C CYS A 41 -2.52 -0.97 -12.96
N THR A 42 -1.47 -1.18 -13.76
CA THR A 42 -0.11 -1.42 -13.27
C THR A 42 0.39 -0.23 -12.43
N ALA A 43 0.17 1.00 -12.87
CA ALA A 43 0.53 2.19 -12.11
C ALA A 43 -0.24 2.29 -10.77
N ILE A 44 -1.52 1.95 -10.76
CA ILE A 44 -2.34 1.89 -9.53
C ILE A 44 -1.77 0.85 -8.55
N HIS A 45 -1.43 -0.36 -9.00
CA HIS A 45 -0.83 -1.39 -8.14
C HIS A 45 0.51 -0.93 -7.55
N VAL A 46 1.38 -0.31 -8.36
CA VAL A 46 2.65 0.24 -7.86
C VAL A 46 2.43 1.29 -6.76
N CYS A 47 1.38 2.11 -6.88
CA CYS A 47 1.01 3.07 -5.84
C CYS A 47 0.46 2.37 -4.58
N GLN A 48 -0.42 1.38 -4.74
CA GLN A 48 -0.97 0.61 -3.62
C GLN A 48 0.12 -0.12 -2.84
N ASP A 49 1.06 -0.79 -3.53
CA ASP A 49 2.20 -1.47 -2.91
C ASP A 49 3.05 -0.52 -2.04
N LYS A 50 3.27 0.71 -2.50
CA LYS A 50 4.02 1.71 -1.74
C LYS A 50 3.32 2.09 -0.45
N VAL A 51 2.00 2.27 -0.49
CA VAL A 51 1.16 2.65 0.66
C VAL A 51 1.05 1.49 1.64
N LEU A 52 0.67 0.31 1.16
CA LEU A 52 0.48 -0.88 1.99
C LEU A 52 1.80 -1.36 2.60
N GLY A 53 2.92 -1.23 1.87
CA GLY A 53 4.25 -1.57 2.41
C GLY A 53 4.70 -0.73 3.60
N ARG A 54 4.02 0.39 3.92
CA ARG A 54 4.39 1.24 5.06
C ARG A 54 4.15 0.56 6.40
N CYS A 55 3.03 -0.13 6.58
CA CYS A 55 2.77 -0.84 7.83
C CYS A 55 3.78 -1.96 8.07
N GLY A 56 4.16 -2.70 7.01
CA GLY A 56 5.19 -3.73 7.08
C GLY A 56 6.55 -3.18 7.49
N ARG A 57 6.99 -2.06 6.89
CA ARG A 57 8.25 -1.39 7.28
C ARG A 57 8.22 -0.94 8.74
N ARG A 58 7.09 -0.39 9.21
CA ARG A 58 6.92 0.02 10.60
C ARG A 58 6.99 -1.17 11.55
N ALA A 59 6.27 -2.26 11.26
CA ALA A 59 6.29 -3.48 12.06
C ALA A 59 7.70 -4.11 12.12
N PHE A 60 8.41 -4.15 11.00
CA PHE A 60 9.80 -4.64 10.94
C PHE A 60 10.74 -3.81 11.83
N GLN A 61 10.68 -2.48 11.75
CA GLN A 61 11.49 -1.61 12.60
C GLN A 61 11.18 -1.78 14.09
N SER A 62 9.89 -1.89 14.45
CA SER A 62 9.47 -2.12 15.83
C SER A 62 10.00 -3.45 16.37
N ALA A 63 9.96 -4.52 15.55
CA ALA A 63 10.51 -5.82 15.92
C ALA A 63 12.04 -5.78 16.11
N ALA A 64 12.76 -5.09 15.21
CA ALA A 64 14.21 -4.93 15.30
C ALA A 64 14.62 -4.17 16.57
N ASN A 65 13.94 -3.07 16.89
CA ASN A 65 14.22 -2.29 18.10
C ASN A 65 13.96 -3.09 19.38
N ALA A 66 12.88 -3.87 19.42
CA ALA A 66 12.55 -4.71 20.57
C ALA A 66 13.54 -5.86 20.81
N ALA A 67 14.27 -6.29 19.77
CA ALA A 67 15.35 -7.25 19.90
C ALA A 67 16.59 -6.60 20.52
N ALA A 68 16.97 -5.42 20.05
CA ALA A 68 18.14 -4.68 20.56
C ALA A 68 18.00 -4.31 22.06
N SER A 69 16.82 -3.89 22.52
CA SER A 69 16.60 -3.52 23.93
C SER A 69 16.58 -4.69 24.93
N LYS A 70 16.79 -5.93 24.48
CA LYS A 70 16.90 -7.12 25.36
C LYS A 70 18.34 -7.57 25.58
N GLU A 71 19.29 -6.95 24.89
CA GLU A 71 20.71 -7.29 24.96
C GLU A 71 21.49 -6.39 25.95
N ASP A 72 20.81 -5.42 26.58
CA ASP A 72 21.28 -4.57 27.69
C ASP A 72 20.76 -5.09 29.06
#